data_AF-A0A1E4K0F6-F1
#
_entry.id   AF-A0A1E4K0F6-F1
#
_cell.length_a   1.000
_cell.length_b   1.000
_cell.length_c   1.000
_cell.angle_alpha   90.00
_cell.angle_beta   90.00
_cell.angle_gamma   90.00
#
_symmetry.space_group_name_H-M   'P 1'
#
loop_
_entity.id
_entity.type
_entity.pdbx_description
1 polymer ?
#
loop_
_entity_poly.entity_id
_entity_poly.type
_entity_poly.pdbx_seq_one_letter_code
_entity_poly.pdbx_strand_id
1 'polypeptide(L)' 'MSSNTESSEAKAETSLSEEQRRQYVEDAAYYIAERGGFNGGCDLENWLAAEAEIDQLLAEDKR' A
#
# COMPACT_ATOMS: atom_id res chain seq x y z
N MET A 1 13.64 -24.55 11.30
CA MET A 1 12.54 -23.61 11.56
C MET A 1 12.38 -22.76 10.31
N SER A 2 11.85 -23.34 9.24
CA SER A 2 11.49 -22.62 8.02
C SER A 2 9.99 -22.79 7.88
N SER A 3 9.24 -21.78 8.33
CA SER A 3 7.79 -21.78 8.25
C SER A 3 7.37 -20.59 7.40
N ASN A 4 6.69 -20.94 6.32
CA ASN A 4 5.88 -20.15 5.40
C ASN A 4 6.55 -19.28 4.32
N THR A 5 6.90 -19.97 3.24
CA THR A 5 6.50 -19.63 1.87
C THR A 5 5.02 -19.21 1.80
N GLU A 6 4.72 -18.01 1.30
CA GLU A 6 3.49 -17.63 0.55
C GLU A 6 3.53 -16.13 0.23
N SER A 7 4.27 -15.73 -0.80
CA SER A 7 3.98 -14.46 -1.50
C SER A 7 4.33 -14.64 -2.96
N SER A 8 3.66 -15.60 -3.58
CA SER A 8 3.75 -15.90 -5.00
C SER A 8 2.34 -15.99 -5.55
N GLU A 9 1.95 -14.94 -6.27
CA GLU A 9 0.98 -14.94 -7.38
C GLU A 9 -0.32 -15.74 -7.16
N ALA A 10 -1.32 -15.08 -6.57
CA ALA A 10 -2.72 -15.48 -6.74
C ALA A 10 -3.40 -14.51 -7.72
N LYS A 11 -3.40 -14.93 -8.98
CA LYS A 11 -4.26 -14.45 -10.06
C LYS A 11 -5.73 -14.37 -9.60
N ALA A 12 -6.25 -13.16 -9.41
CA ALA A 12 -7.68 -12.82 -9.41
C ALA A 12 -7.81 -11.34 -9.84
N GLU A 13 -7.59 -11.03 -11.12
CA GLU A 13 -8.68 -10.87 -12.07
C GLU A 13 -9.90 -10.15 -11.43
N THR A 14 -9.92 -8.82 -11.60
CA THR A 14 -11.07 -7.88 -11.57
C THR A 14 -11.55 -7.22 -10.27
N SER A 15 -10.95 -7.50 -9.11
CA SER A 15 -11.17 -6.67 -7.91
C SER A 15 -10.00 -6.78 -6.95
N LEU A 16 -9.17 -5.74 -6.85
CA LEU A 16 -8.14 -5.66 -5.82
C LEU A 16 -8.72 -5.99 -4.45
N SER A 17 -8.16 -6.99 -3.78
CA SER A 17 -8.59 -7.35 -2.44
C SER A 17 -8.17 -6.26 -1.45
N GLU A 18 -8.90 -6.14 -0.34
CA GLU A 18 -8.58 -5.18 0.73
C GLU A 18 -7.15 -5.37 1.28
N GLU A 19 -6.66 -6.62 1.27
CA GLU A 19 -5.28 -6.96 1.66
C GLU A 19 -4.27 -6.35 0.69
N GLN A 20 -4.51 -6.45 -0.63
CA GLN A 20 -3.63 -5.87 -1.64
C GLN A 20 -3.63 -4.34 -1.56
N ARG A 21 -4.79 -3.71 -1.34
CA ARG A 21 -4.88 -2.27 -1.09
C ARG A 21 -4.02 -1.89 0.12
N ARG A 22 -4.12 -2.63 1.23
CA ARG A 22 -3.34 -2.36 2.44
C ARG A 22 -1.84 -2.47 2.19
N GLN A 23 -1.39 -3.46 1.42
CA GLN A 23 0.01 -3.62 1.05
C GLN A 23 0.53 -2.39 0.28
N TYR A 24 -0.23 -1.90 -0.70
CA TYR A 24 0.17 -0.72 -1.47
C TYR A 24 0.18 0.55 -0.64
N VAL A 25 -0.76 0.70 0.30
CA VAL A 25 -0.78 1.83 1.23
C VAL A 25 0.45 1.79 2.15
N GLU A 26 0.81 0.62 2.66
CA GLU A 26 2.01 0.44 3.48
C GLU A 26 3.29 0.83 2.72
N ASP A 27 3.45 0.32 1.50
CA ASP A 27 4.60 0.64 0.65
C ASP A 27 4.65 2.15 0.33
N ALA A 28 3.53 2.76 -0.06
CA ALA A 28 3.45 4.19 -0.36
C ALA A 28 3.73 5.05 0.88
N ALA A 29 3.21 4.69 2.05
CA ALA A 29 3.48 5.39 3.30
C ALA A 29 4.96 5.35 3.66
N TYR A 30 5.62 4.21 3.43
CA TYR A 30 7.08 4.07 3.60
C TYR A 30 7.84 5.04 2.68
N TYR A 31 7.50 5.10 1.38
CA TYR A 31 8.15 6.03 0.45
C TYR A 31 7.89 7.50 0.79
N ILE A 32 6.69 7.85 1.24
CA ILE A 32 6.37 9.21 1.69
C ILE A 32 7.21 9.57 2.91
N ALA A 33 7.31 8.67 3.89
CA ALA A 33 8.14 8.86 5.07
C ALA A 33 9.62 9.00 4.68
N GLU A 34 10.13 8.15 3.78
CA GLU A 34 11.51 8.20 3.29
C GLU A 34 11.81 9.54 2.58
N ARG A 35 10.92 10.00 1.70
CA ARG A 35 11.03 11.31 1.03
C ARG A 35 10.96 12.48 2.00
N GLY A 36 10.19 12.34 3.08
CA GLY A 36 10.09 13.30 4.17
C GLY A 36 11.25 13.24 5.17
N GLY A 37 12.19 12.31 5.02
CA GLY A 37 13.31 12.10 5.94
C GLY A 37 12.91 11.46 7.28
N PHE A 38 11.83 10.68 7.29
CA PHE A 38 11.28 10.00 8.47
C PHE A 38 11.04 10.95 9.64
N ASN A 39 10.36 12.06 9.37
CA ASN A 39 10.07 13.05 10.39
C ASN A 39 9.10 12.46 11.43
N GLY A 40 9.57 12.27 12.65
CA GLY A 40 8.79 11.64 13.71
C GLY A 40 7.50 12.42 14.00
N GLY A 41 6.36 11.74 13.96
CA GLY A 41 5.03 12.34 14.13
C GLY A 41 4.22 12.48 12.84
N CYS A 42 4.82 12.24 11.67
CA CYS A 42 4.12 12.24 10.39
C CYS A 42 3.59 10.85 9.98
N ASP A 43 3.73 9.82 10.82
CA ASP A 43 3.34 8.44 10.46
C ASP A 43 1.87 8.36 10.00
N LEU A 44 0.96 9.03 10.73
CA LEU A 44 -0.45 9.07 10.37
C LEU A 44 -0.71 9.91 9.11
N GLU A 45 -0.02 11.04 8.95
CA GLU A 45 -0.15 11.88 7.75
C GLU A 45 0.35 11.14 6.49
N ASN A 46 1.49 10.45 6.60
CA ASN A 46 2.08 9.65 5.53
C ASN A 46 1.14 8.51 5.16
N TRP A 47 0.51 7.86 6.14
CA TRP A 47 -0.45 6.79 5.91
C TRP A 47 -1.74 7.28 5.26
N LEU A 48 -2.29 8.41 5.70
CA LEU A 48 -3.47 9.04 5.09
C LEU A 48 -3.19 9.51 3.65
N ALA A 49 -2.01 10.08 3.41
CA ALA A 49 -1.59 10.48 2.06
C ALA A 49 -1.45 9.27 1.14
N ALA A 50 -0.85 8.18 1.64
CA ALA A 50 -0.75 6.91 0.93
C ALA A 50 -2.13 6.30 0.61
N GLU A 51 -3.06 6.26 1.57
CA GLU A 51 -4.42 5.79 1.32
C GLU A 51 -5.10 6.57 0.20
N ALA A 52 -5.03 7.90 0.23
CA ALA A 52 -5.64 8.74 -0.79
C ALA A 52 -5.01 8.52 -2.18
N GLU A 53 -3.69 8.33 -2.25
CA GLU A 53 -2.98 8.07 -3.50
C GLU A 53 -3.36 6.71 -4.10
N ILE A 54 -3.34 5.65 -3.29
CA ILE A 54 -3.74 4.31 -3.73
C ILE A 54 -5.20 4.30 -4.14
N ASP A 55 -6.11 4.83 -3.32
CA ASP A 55 -7.54 4.86 -3.64
C ASP A 55 -7.83 5.60 -4.96
N GLN A 56 -7.08 6.66 -5.28
CA GLN A 56 -7.16 7.33 -6.59
C GLN A 56 -6.68 6.43 -7.73
N LEU A 57 -5.51 5.81 -7.60
CA LEU A 57 -4.99 4.88 -8.61
C LEU A 57 -5.96 3.73 -8.87
N LEU A 58 -6.58 3.19 -7.82
CA LEU A 58 -7.56 2.10 -7.94
C LEU A 58 -8.87 2.57 -8.56
N ALA A 59 -9.28 3.81 -8.29
CA ALA A 59 -10.46 4.41 -8.91
C ALA A 59 -10.25 4.73 -10.39
N GLU A 60 -9.02 5.09 -10.79
CA GLU A 60 -8.63 5.34 -12.18
C GLU A 60 -8.51 4.04 -13.00
N ASP A 61 -7.89 2.99 -12.45
CA ASP A 61 -7.75 1.68 -13.11
C ASP A 61 -9.11 1.02 -13.41
N LYS A 62 -10.15 1.38 -12.65
CA LYS A 62 -11.51 0.87 -12.81
C LYS A 62 -12.33 1.60 -13.90
N ARG A 63 -11.77 2.58 -14.60
CA ARG A 63 -12.44 3.34 -15.67
C ARG A 63 -12.10 2.84 -17.07
#